data_AF-A0A377JW53-F1
#
_entry.id   AF-A0A377JW53-F1
#
_cell.length_a   1.000
_cell.length_b   1.000
_cell.length_c   1.000
_cell.angle_alpha   90.00
_cell.angle_beta   90.00
_cell.angle_gamma   90.00
#
_symmetry.space_group_name_H-M   'P 1'
#
loop_
_entity.id
_entity.type
_entity.pdbx_description
1 polymer ?
#
loop_
_entity_poly.entity_id
_entity_poly.type
_entity_poly.pdbx_seq_one_letter_code
_entity_poly.pdbx_strand_id
1 'polypeptide(L)'
;MIQKINTKITMSKNLAWLLILIGGICEVAWVSGLKYADTLPLKALTGVGIAFSFTCAVLAMKRLEVSIVYSVFVGIGTGGVVVAEIVLFGEEASLIKIALISTLMLGVLGLKCSVKESKTAQDIYDHLPQELESLFIESGDTQNFQHNIKQDSTMASKKAESRASNTDSTKDK
;
A
#
# COMPACT_ATOMS: atom_id res chain seq x y z
N MET A 1 -19.55 -26.27 -7.98
CA MET A 1 -18.25 -26.68 -7.42
C MET A 1 -17.18 -25.75 -8.02
N ILE A 2 -16.89 -24.62 -7.37
CA ILE A 2 -15.92 -23.63 -7.88
C ILE A 2 -14.63 -23.83 -7.11
N GLN A 3 -13.63 -24.42 -7.76
CA GLN A 3 -12.27 -24.54 -7.22
C GLN A 3 -11.70 -23.12 -7.04
N LYS A 4 -11.58 -22.71 -5.78
CA LYS A 4 -10.87 -21.51 -5.35
C LYS A 4 -9.42 -21.70 -5.78
N ILE A 5 -9.02 -21.11 -6.91
CA ILE A 5 -7.63 -21.12 -7.35
C ILE A 5 -6.84 -20.29 -6.33
N ASN A 6 -6.35 -20.96 -5.30
CA ASN A 6 -5.43 -20.40 -4.32
C ASN A 6 -4.05 -20.40 -4.98
N THR A 7 -3.83 -19.44 -5.87
CA THR A 7 -2.50 -19.21 -6.43
C THR A 7 -1.64 -18.63 -5.32
N LYS A 8 -1.06 -19.51 -4.50
CA LYS A 8 0.04 -19.16 -3.59
C LYS A 8 1.24 -18.86 -4.49
N ILE A 9 1.27 -17.67 -5.08
CA ILE A 9 2.43 -17.20 -5.82
C ILE A 9 3.56 -17.09 -4.79
N THR A 10 4.41 -18.11 -4.73
CA THR A 10 5.62 -18.10 -3.92
C THR A 10 6.64 -17.20 -4.62
N MET A 11 6.38 -15.89 -4.67
CA MET A 11 7.36 -14.91 -5.13
C MET A 11 8.54 -14.92 -4.15
N SER A 12 9.71 -15.34 -4.60
CA SER A 12 10.95 -15.11 -3.86
C SER A 12 11.30 -13.62 -3.89
N LYS A 13 12.07 -13.13 -2.91
CA LYS A 13 12.56 -11.74 -2.93
C LYS A 13 13.35 -11.44 -4.21
N ASN A 14 14.14 -12.40 -4.69
CA ASN A 14 14.90 -12.30 -5.94
C ASN A 14 13.99 -12.08 -7.16
N LEU A 15 12.86 -12.80 -7.22
CA LEU A 15 11.88 -12.63 -8.29
C LEU A 15 11.20 -11.26 -8.23
N ALA A 16 10.93 -10.73 -7.03
CA ALA A 16 10.40 -9.38 -6.87
C ALA A 16 11.37 -8.29 -7.37
N TRP A 17 12.67 -8.44 -7.09
CA TRP A 17 13.72 -7.56 -7.63
C TRP A 17 13.84 -7.63 -9.16
N LEU A 18 13.68 -8.81 -9.73
CA LEU A 18 13.70 -8.99 -11.18
C LEU A 18 12.44 -8.41 -11.84
N LEU A 19 11.27 -8.58 -11.23
CA LEU A 19 10.01 -8.00 -11.70
C LEU A 19 10.03 -6.48 -11.74
N ILE A 20 10.62 -5.82 -10.73
CA ILE A 20 10.71 -4.36 -10.72
C ILE A 20 11.71 -3.84 -11.75
N LEU A 21 12.82 -4.54 -11.97
CA LEU A 21 13.79 -4.21 -13.03
C LEU A 21 13.15 -4.31 -14.41
N ILE A 22 12.45 -5.42 -14.68
CA ILE A 22 11.75 -5.63 -15.96
C ILE A 22 10.61 -4.61 -16.12
N GLY A 23 9.85 -4.36 -15.05
CA GLY A 23 8.78 -3.36 -15.04
C GLY A 23 9.30 -1.96 -15.35
N GLY A 24 10.44 -1.57 -14.77
CA GLY A 24 11.09 -0.28 -15.03
C GLY A 24 11.71 -0.17 -16.42
N ILE A 25 12.32 -1.22 -16.96
CA ILE A 25 12.81 -1.19 -18.36
C ILE A 25 11.63 -1.09 -19.34
N CYS A 26 10.55 -1.83 -19.08
CA CYS A 26 9.31 -1.71 -19.83
C CYS A 26 8.74 -0.30 -19.73
N GLU A 27 8.85 0.34 -18.56
CA GLU A 27 8.48 1.74 -18.36
C GLU A 27 9.18 2.67 -19.34
N VAL A 28 10.50 2.61 -19.38
CA VAL A 28 11.31 3.43 -20.29
C VAL A 28 10.87 3.24 -21.75
N ALA A 29 10.57 2.00 -22.15
CA ALA A 29 10.15 1.67 -23.50
C ALA A 29 8.78 2.27 -23.86
N TRP A 30 7.75 2.13 -23.01
CA TRP A 30 6.43 2.68 -23.31
C TRP A 30 6.37 4.20 -23.16
N VAL A 31 7.10 4.78 -22.19
CA VAL A 31 7.21 6.24 -22.02
C VAL A 31 7.86 6.86 -23.25
N SER A 32 8.96 6.28 -23.73
CA SER A 32 9.61 6.71 -24.97
C SER A 32 8.66 6.55 -26.17
N GLY A 33 7.90 5.45 -26.22
CA GLY A 33 6.92 5.17 -27.27
C GLY A 33 5.76 6.17 -27.33
N LEU A 34 5.44 6.90 -26.26
CA LEU A 34 4.42 7.97 -26.28
C LEU A 34 4.74 9.07 -27.29
N LYS A 35 6.02 9.35 -27.55
CA LYS A 35 6.43 10.36 -28.54
C LYS A 35 5.97 10.01 -29.96
N TYR A 36 5.72 8.74 -30.26
CA TYR A 36 5.30 8.25 -31.58
C TYR A 36 3.86 7.72 -31.61
N ALA A 37 3.09 7.92 -30.53
CA ALA A 37 1.75 7.34 -30.37
C ALA A 37 0.66 8.09 -31.17
N ASP A 38 0.89 8.30 -32.46
CA ASP A 38 0.00 9.07 -33.35
C ASP A 38 -1.18 8.23 -33.86
N THR A 39 -1.00 6.91 -33.93
CA THR A 39 -2.01 5.98 -34.46
C THR A 39 -2.70 5.20 -33.33
N LEU A 40 -3.98 4.88 -33.51
CA LEU A 40 -4.77 4.06 -32.55
C LEU A 40 -4.07 2.76 -32.09
N PRO A 41 -3.44 1.93 -32.96
CA PRO A 41 -2.74 0.73 -32.51
C PRO A 41 -1.54 1.03 -31.60
N LEU A 42 -0.79 2.12 -31.85
CA LEU A 42 0.33 2.51 -30.99
C LEU A 42 -0.17 3.00 -29.63
N LYS A 43 -1.28 3.76 -29.58
CA LYS A 43 -1.89 4.19 -28.32
C LYS A 43 -2.37 3.00 -27.48
N ALA A 44 -2.94 1.98 -28.12
CA ALA A 44 -3.33 0.74 -27.46
C ALA A 44 -2.12 -0.02 -26.91
N LEU A 45 -1.02 -0.10 -27.70
CA LEU A 45 0.22 -0.74 -27.28
C LEU A 45 0.82 -0.05 -26.04
N THR A 46 0.85 1.28 -26.02
CA THR A 46 1.31 2.05 -24.85
C THR A 46 0.43 1.80 -23.63
N GLY A 47 -0.90 1.75 -23.80
CA GLY A 47 -1.83 1.43 -22.72
C GLY A 47 -1.57 0.05 -22.10
N VAL A 48 -1.28 -0.95 -22.94
CA VAL A 48 -0.87 -2.29 -22.48
C VAL A 48 0.48 -2.23 -21.76
N GLY A 49 1.44 -1.48 -22.28
CA GLY A 49 2.75 -1.27 -21.64
C GLY A 49 2.65 -0.67 -20.25
N ILE A 50 1.81 0.35 -20.07
CA ILE A 50 1.53 0.97 -18.76
C ILE A 50 0.94 -0.07 -17.81
N ALA A 51 -0.11 -0.77 -18.23
CA ALA A 51 -0.78 -1.77 -17.39
C ALA A 51 0.18 -2.89 -16.97
N PHE A 52 1.02 -3.36 -17.90
CA PHE A 52 2.02 -4.39 -17.63
C PHE A 52 3.10 -3.92 -16.64
N SER A 53 3.69 -2.75 -16.89
CA SER A 53 4.73 -2.16 -16.03
C SER A 53 4.22 -1.92 -14.60
N PHE A 54 3.02 -1.34 -14.46
CA PHE A 54 2.39 -1.15 -13.16
C PHE A 54 2.06 -2.47 -12.46
N THR A 55 1.59 -3.46 -13.20
CA THR A 55 1.32 -4.79 -12.64
C THR A 55 2.60 -5.40 -12.06
N CYS A 56 3.72 -5.35 -12.79
CA CYS A 56 5.02 -5.80 -12.29
C CYS A 56 5.44 -5.10 -11.00
N ALA A 57 5.29 -3.77 -10.93
CA ALA A 57 5.60 -2.99 -9.73
C ALA A 57 4.70 -3.38 -8.54
N VAL A 58 3.39 -3.51 -8.77
CA VAL A 58 2.42 -3.94 -7.75
C VAL A 58 2.71 -5.35 -7.24
N LEU A 59 3.15 -6.25 -8.13
CA LEU A 59 3.56 -7.60 -7.75
C LEU A 59 4.84 -7.59 -6.91
N ALA A 60 5.80 -6.69 -7.20
CA ALA A 60 7.01 -6.54 -6.41
C ALA A 60 6.72 -6.02 -4.99
N MET A 61 5.76 -5.11 -4.85
CA MET A 61 5.30 -4.58 -3.54
C MET A 61 4.71 -5.64 -2.61
N LYS A 62 4.33 -6.82 -3.12
CA LYS A 62 3.91 -7.95 -2.27
C LYS A 62 5.04 -8.56 -1.45
N ARG A 63 6.31 -8.27 -1.80
CA ARG A 63 7.50 -8.87 -1.18
C ARG A 63 8.56 -7.85 -0.74
N LEU A 64 8.56 -6.66 -1.35
CA LEU A 64 9.45 -5.56 -1.03
C LEU A 64 8.65 -4.44 -0.38
N GLU A 65 9.27 -3.67 0.51
CA GLU A 65 8.63 -2.47 1.05
C GLU A 65 8.25 -1.51 -0.08
N VAL A 66 7.06 -0.91 0.03
CA VAL A 66 6.53 0.06 -0.95
C VAL A 66 7.54 1.20 -1.20
N SER A 67 8.22 1.62 -0.15
CA SER A 67 9.27 2.65 -0.19
C SER A 67 10.43 2.26 -1.10
N ILE A 68 10.89 1.00 -1.05
CA ILE A 68 12.01 0.50 -1.86
C ILE A 68 11.58 0.40 -3.31
N VAL A 69 10.39 -0.16 -3.55
CA VAL A 69 9.82 -0.33 -4.89
C VAL A 69 9.65 1.01 -5.58
N TYR A 70 8.99 1.97 -4.95
CA TYR A 70 8.76 3.28 -5.56
C TYR A 70 10.06 4.02 -5.88
N SER A 71 11.06 3.99 -4.98
CA SER A 71 12.34 4.63 -5.21
C SER A 71 13.10 4.04 -6.41
N VAL A 72 13.09 2.71 -6.58
CA VAL A 72 13.73 2.04 -7.72
C VAL A 72 12.97 2.29 -9.01
N PHE A 73 11.64 2.19 -8.98
CA PHE A 73 10.78 2.42 -10.14
C PHE A 73 10.97 3.84 -10.69
N VAL A 74 10.85 4.87 -9.84
CA VAL A 74 11.04 6.27 -10.24
C VAL A 74 12.48 6.54 -10.70
N GLY A 75 13.48 5.91 -10.08
CA GLY A 75 14.88 6.05 -10.48
C GLY A 75 15.14 5.51 -11.88
N ILE A 76 14.64 4.30 -12.18
CA ILE A 76 14.76 3.69 -13.52
C ILE A 76 13.94 4.48 -14.54
N GLY A 77 12.71 4.88 -14.22
CA GLY A 77 11.88 5.68 -15.12
C GLY A 77 12.52 7.02 -15.46
N THR A 78 12.94 7.80 -14.46
CA THR A 78 13.54 9.12 -14.67
C THR A 78 14.89 9.03 -15.39
N GLY A 79 15.80 8.20 -14.88
CA GLY A 79 17.14 8.08 -15.46
C GLY A 79 17.12 7.39 -16.82
N GLY A 80 16.35 6.30 -16.93
CA GLY A 80 16.25 5.51 -18.15
C GLY A 80 15.55 6.24 -19.29
N VAL A 81 14.47 7.00 -19.02
CA VAL A 81 13.82 7.83 -20.05
C VAL A 81 14.77 8.91 -20.53
N VAL A 82 15.46 9.61 -19.64
CA VAL A 82 16.41 10.67 -20.05
C VAL A 82 17.55 10.10 -20.90
N VAL A 83 18.11 8.95 -20.51
CA VAL A 83 19.13 8.26 -21.33
C VAL A 83 18.54 7.83 -22.68
N ALA A 84 17.33 7.28 -22.69
CA ALA A 84 16.63 6.90 -23.91
C ALA A 84 16.36 8.11 -24.82
N GLU A 85 15.97 9.25 -24.27
CA GLU A 85 15.76 10.51 -25.00
C GLU A 85 17.04 10.99 -25.69
N ILE A 86 18.18 10.94 -24.99
CA ILE A 86 19.46 11.36 -25.56
C ILE A 86 19.92 10.37 -26.64
N VAL A 87 19.84 9.05 -26.37
CA VAL A 87 20.42 8.02 -27.24
C VAL A 87 19.52 7.67 -28.43
N LEU A 88 18.22 7.46 -28.20
CA LEU A 88 17.28 7.00 -29.23
C LEU A 88 16.70 8.15 -30.05
N PHE A 89 16.48 9.31 -29.43
CA PHE A 89 15.88 10.46 -30.09
C PHE A 89 16.90 11.53 -30.49
N GLY A 90 18.16 11.37 -30.09
CA GLY A 90 19.23 12.32 -30.40
C GLY A 90 18.96 13.71 -29.83
N GLU A 91 18.16 13.81 -28.77
CA GLU A 91 17.78 15.09 -28.20
C GLU A 91 19.01 15.80 -27.60
N GLU A 92 19.13 17.12 -27.80
CA GLU A 92 20.27 17.87 -27.27
C GLU A 92 20.31 17.77 -25.74
N ALA A 93 21.30 17.02 -25.26
CA ALA A 93 21.62 16.86 -23.87
C ALA A 93 22.27 18.15 -23.33
N SER A 94 21.48 19.21 -23.20
CA SER A 94 21.96 20.43 -22.58
C SER A 94 22.41 20.13 -21.15
N LEU A 95 23.61 20.60 -20.78
CA LEU A 95 24.15 20.46 -19.43
C LEU A 95 23.15 20.96 -18.37
N ILE A 96 22.33 21.97 -18.71
CA ILE A 96 21.28 22.49 -17.84
C ILE A 96 20.15 21.48 -17.59
N LYS A 97 19.72 20.71 -18.62
CA LYS A 97 18.67 19.68 -18.49
C LYS A 97 19.15 18.59 -17.53
N ILE A 98 20.36 18.10 -17.74
CA ILE A 98 20.96 17.06 -16.89
C ILE A 98 21.09 17.55 -15.45
N ALA A 99 21.54 18.79 -15.24
CA ALA A 99 21.65 19.39 -13.91
C ALA A 99 20.30 19.52 -13.19
N LEU A 100 19.24 19.93 -13.91
CA LEU A 100 17.88 20.02 -13.37
C LEU A 100 17.31 18.65 -12.99
N ILE A 101 17.47 17.66 -13.86
CA ILE A 101 17.03 16.28 -13.59
C ILE A 101 17.78 15.68 -12.40
N SER A 102 19.09 15.92 -12.32
CA SER A 102 19.93 15.48 -11.19
C SER A 102 19.48 16.14 -9.89
N THR A 103 19.13 17.43 -9.93
CA THR A 103 18.59 18.17 -8.78
C THR A 103 17.24 17.61 -8.33
N LEU A 104 16.35 17.28 -9.28
CA LEU A 104 15.06 16.65 -8.99
C LEU A 104 15.27 15.28 -8.31
N MET A 105 16.15 14.44 -8.85
CA MET A 105 16.53 13.16 -8.25
C MET A 105 17.07 13.33 -6.82
N LEU A 106 17.97 14.29 -6.61
CA LEU A 106 18.46 14.62 -5.27
C LEU A 106 17.35 15.09 -4.33
N GLY A 107 16.35 15.83 -4.83
CA GLY A 107 15.19 16.23 -4.04
C GLY A 107 14.34 15.04 -3.58
N VAL A 108 14.06 14.10 -4.48
CA VAL A 108 13.29 12.88 -4.15
C VAL A 108 14.02 12.00 -3.15
N LEU A 109 15.33 11.80 -3.33
CA LEU A 109 16.17 11.04 -2.40
C LEU A 109 16.38 11.77 -1.07
N GLY A 110 16.54 13.10 -1.12
CA GLY A 110 16.70 13.96 0.05
C GLY A 110 15.48 13.93 0.96
N LEU A 111 14.27 13.92 0.38
CA LEU A 111 13.04 13.80 1.16
C LEU A 111 12.96 12.43 1.86
N LYS A 112 13.38 11.36 1.20
CA LYS A 112 13.45 10.01 1.78
C LYS A 112 14.45 9.93 2.95
N CYS A 113 15.58 10.63 2.86
CA CYS A 113 16.60 10.66 3.91
C CYS A 113 16.24 11.60 5.08
N SER A 114 15.50 12.68 4.80
CA SER A 114 15.03 13.62 5.82
C SER A 114 13.94 13.05 6.72
N VAL A 115 13.18 12.06 6.24
CA VAL A 115 12.27 11.28 7.08
C VAL A 115 13.11 10.31 7.91
N LYS A 116 13.69 10.80 9.00
CA LYS A 116 14.05 9.93 10.13
C LYS A 116 12.75 9.32 10.60
N GLU A 117 12.63 8.00 10.55
CA GLU A 117 11.61 7.28 11.27
C GLU A 117 11.52 7.89 12.68
N SER A 118 10.30 8.24 13.10
CA SER A 118 10.01 8.65 14.47
C SER A 118 10.24 7.44 15.38
N LYS A 119 11.51 7.07 15.56
CA LYS A 119 11.97 6.17 16.62
C LYS A 119 11.49 6.67 17.97
N THR A 120 11.21 7.96 18.11
CA THR A 120 10.70 8.60 19.32
C THR A 120 9.47 7.89 19.92
N ALA A 121 8.51 7.41 19.13
CA ALA A 121 7.35 6.71 19.71
C ALA A 121 7.72 5.31 20.17
N GLN A 122 8.38 4.52 19.30
CA GLN A 122 8.76 3.13 19.59
C GLN A 122 9.79 3.01 20.73
N ASP A 123 10.76 3.93 20.78
CA ASP A 123 11.82 4.02 21.80
C ASP A 123 11.26 4.46 23.16
N ILE A 124 10.17 5.25 23.18
CA ILE A 124 9.43 5.59 24.41
C ILE A 124 8.56 4.40 24.89
N TYR A 125 7.96 3.62 23.97
CA TYR A 125 7.21 2.40 24.32
C TYR A 125 8.14 1.29 24.86
N ASP A 126 9.30 1.07 24.23
CA ASP A 126 10.29 0.07 24.68
C ASP A 126 10.98 0.44 26.00
N HIS A 127 10.84 1.70 26.43
CA HIS A 127 11.38 2.22 27.70
C HIS A 127 10.29 2.70 28.67
N LEU A 128 9.03 2.32 28.46
CA LEU A 128 7.96 2.64 29.40
C LEU A 128 8.24 1.94 30.75
N PRO A 129 8.24 2.66 31.89
CA PRO A 129 8.31 2.02 33.19
C PRO A 129 7.09 1.11 33.37
N GLN A 130 7.33 -0.13 33.80
CA GLN A 130 6.33 -1.19 34.00
C GLN A 130 5.12 -0.75 34.86
N GLU A 131 5.26 0.31 35.66
CA GLU A 131 4.17 0.88 36.48
C GLU A 131 3.06 1.57 35.67
N LEU A 132 3.37 2.04 34.45
CA LEU A 132 2.41 2.76 33.59
C LEU A 132 1.60 1.78 32.73
N GLU A 133 2.15 0.60 32.43
CA GLU A 133 1.43 -0.50 31.78
C GLU A 133 0.32 -1.04 32.70
N SER A 134 0.59 -1.18 34.00
CA SER A 134 -0.44 -1.50 35.00
C SER A 134 -1.51 -0.41 35.13
N LEU A 135 -1.17 0.88 34.98
CA LEU A 135 -2.15 1.98 35.01
C LEU A 135 -3.08 1.99 33.78
N PHE A 136 -2.59 1.62 32.59
CA PHE A 136 -3.44 1.46 31.40
C PHE A 136 -4.29 0.18 31.44
N ILE A 137 -3.78 -0.89 32.05
CA ILE A 137 -4.55 -2.12 32.31
C ILE A 137 -5.62 -1.87 33.38
N GLU A 138 -5.35 -1.01 34.38
CA GLU A 138 -6.31 -0.62 35.42
C GLU A 138 -7.34 0.41 34.91
N SER A 139 -6.97 1.32 34.01
CA SER A 139 -7.93 2.22 33.33
C SER A 139 -8.70 1.52 32.20
N GLY A 140 -8.38 0.26 31.90
CA GLY A 140 -9.10 -0.60 30.97
C GLY A 140 -10.41 -1.11 31.57
N ASP A 141 -11.37 -0.20 31.76
CA ASP A 141 -12.75 -0.44 32.22
C ASP A 141 -13.59 -1.26 31.20
N THR A 142 -13.00 -2.29 30.60
CA THR A 142 -13.67 -3.22 29.69
C THR A 142 -14.26 -4.41 30.43
N GLN A 143 -13.69 -4.83 31.58
CA GLN A 143 -14.23 -5.98 32.32
C GLN A 143 -15.52 -5.62 33.09
N ASN A 144 -15.58 -4.45 33.73
CA ASN A 144 -16.80 -3.98 34.40
C ASN A 144 -17.88 -3.56 33.40
N PHE A 145 -17.48 -2.91 32.29
CA PHE A 145 -18.40 -2.53 31.22
C PHE A 145 -19.00 -3.75 30.51
N GLN A 146 -18.20 -4.77 30.15
CA GLN A 146 -18.73 -6.00 29.55
C GLN A 146 -19.62 -6.78 30.53
N HIS A 147 -19.31 -6.77 31.83
CA HIS A 147 -20.14 -7.41 32.85
C HIS A 147 -21.51 -6.71 33.01
N ASN A 148 -21.52 -5.38 33.06
CA ASN A 148 -22.76 -4.59 33.17
C ASN A 148 -23.64 -4.68 31.92
N ILE A 149 -23.04 -4.69 30.71
CA ILE A 149 -23.79 -4.87 29.44
C ILE A 149 -24.40 -6.27 29.35
N LYS A 150 -23.71 -7.31 29.84
CA LYS A 150 -24.27 -8.67 29.91
C LYS A 150 -25.43 -8.74 30.89
N GLN A 151 -25.35 -8.13 32.06
CA GLN A 151 -26.45 -8.11 33.02
C GLN A 151 -27.69 -7.39 32.47
N ASP A 152 -27.49 -6.23 31.84
CA ASP A 152 -28.60 -5.41 31.35
C ASP A 152 -29.33 -6.05 30.15
N SER A 153 -28.59 -6.68 29.23
CA SER A 153 -29.17 -7.46 28.12
C SER A 153 -29.94 -8.70 28.58
N THR A 154 -29.49 -9.37 29.65
CA THR A 154 -30.17 -10.55 30.20
C THR A 154 -31.47 -10.17 30.92
N MET A 155 -31.50 -9.01 31.61
CA MET A 155 -32.73 -8.48 32.22
C MET A 155 -33.73 -7.99 31.17
N ALA A 156 -33.25 -7.35 30.10
CA ALA A 156 -34.10 -6.92 28.99
C ALA A 156 -34.76 -8.10 28.27
N SER A 157 -34.03 -9.20 28.05
CA SER A 157 -34.58 -10.43 27.45
C SER A 157 -35.64 -11.07 28.36
N LYS A 158 -35.38 -11.23 29.67
CA LYS A 158 -36.37 -11.77 30.62
C LYS A 158 -37.64 -10.91 30.71
N LYS A 159 -37.49 -9.58 30.64
CA LYS A 159 -38.62 -8.64 30.67
C LYS A 159 -39.43 -8.67 29.36
N ALA A 160 -38.80 -8.95 28.22
CA ALA A 160 -39.48 -9.12 26.95
C ALA A 160 -40.26 -10.45 26.89
N GLU A 161 -39.67 -11.54 27.37
CA GLU A 161 -40.32 -12.86 27.45
C GLU A 161 -41.52 -12.86 28.41
N SER A 162 -41.41 -12.22 29.58
CA SER A 162 -42.55 -12.12 30.51
C SER A 162 -43.70 -11.27 29.97
N ARG A 163 -43.42 -10.35 29.04
CA ARG A 163 -44.43 -9.47 28.42
C ARG A 163 -45.13 -10.15 27.24
N ALA A 164 -44.41 -11.00 26.48
CA ALA A 164 -44.98 -11.82 25.42
C ALA A 164 -45.88 -12.94 25.96
N SER A 165 -45.53 -13.54 27.10
CA SER A 165 -46.33 -14.60 27.75
C SER A 165 -47.67 -14.10 28.31
N ASN A 166 -47.82 -12.79 28.59
CA ASN A 166 -49.05 -12.24 29.19
C ASN A 166 -50.06 -11.74 28.14
N THR A 167 -49.65 -11.60 26.87
CA THR A 167 -50.50 -11.16 25.77
C THR A 167 -51.23 -12.30 25.04
N ASP A 168 -50.89 -13.56 25.32
CA ASP A 168 -51.53 -14.74 24.72
C ASP A 168 -52.70 -15.28 25.57
N SER A 169 -52.71 -15.01 26.88
CA SER A 169 -53.79 -15.41 27.79
C SER A 169 -55.06 -14.55 27.68
N THR A 170 -55.07 -13.50 26.85
CA THR A 170 -56.20 -12.55 26.72
C THR A 170 -57.03 -12.72 25.45
N LYS A 171 -56.79 -13.78 24.65
CA LYS A 171 -57.50 -14.01 23.37
C LYS A 171 -58.52 -15.15 23.35
N ASP A 172 -58.65 -15.95 24.43
CA ASP A 172 -59.66 -17.01 24.55
C ASP A 172 -60.66 -16.72 25.70
N LYS A 173 -61.34 -15.58 25.60
CA LYS A 173 -62.65 -15.35 26.23
C LYS A 173 -63.60 -14.70 25.23
#